data_AF-A0A8S9FTW2-F1
#
_entry.id   AF-A0A8S9FTW2-F1
#
_cell.length_a   1.000
_cell.length_b   1.000
_cell.length_c   1.000
_cell.angle_alpha   90.00
_cell.angle_beta   90.00
_cell.angle_gamma   90.00
#
_symmetry.space_group_name_H-M   'P 1'
#
loop_
_entity.id
_entity.type
_entity.pdbx_description
1 polymer ?
#
loop_
_entity_poly.entity_id
_entity_poly.type
_entity_poly.pdbx_seq_one_letter_code
_entity_poly.pdbx_strand_id
1 'polypeptide(L)'
;MDWEWCDCGFALMGSMFYFANAAECYSQFIEGGTMVSPTVYARRSLCHLMNDKPQEALNDAMQAQVISPAWHIASYLQAVALSALGQENEAHAALKDGSMLESKRNAL
;
A
#
# COMPACT_ATOMS: atom_id res chain seq x y z
N MET A 1 33.67 11.85 -6.15
CA MET A 1 33.14 11.96 -4.76
C MET A 1 32.09 13.05 -4.83
N ASP A 2 30.92 12.68 -5.33
CA ASP A 2 29.82 13.60 -5.63
C ASP A 2 28.99 13.78 -4.37
N TRP A 3 29.17 14.94 -3.73
CA TRP A 3 28.54 15.36 -2.48
C TRP A 3 27.00 15.50 -2.60
N GLU A 4 26.45 15.53 -3.82
CA GLU A 4 25.00 15.52 -4.08
C GLU A 4 24.32 14.21 -3.64
N TRP A 5 25.04 13.08 -3.53
CA TRP A 5 24.46 11.81 -3.09
C TRP A 5 24.27 11.72 -1.57
N CYS A 6 25.08 12.44 -0.78
CA CYS A 6 24.99 12.40 0.68
C CYS A 6 23.72 13.09 1.21
N ASP A 7 23.26 14.14 0.53
CA ASP A 7 22.03 14.85 0.92
C ASP A 7 20.77 14.06 0.53
N CYS A 8 20.77 13.40 -0.64
CA CYS A 8 19.71 12.46 -0.99
C CYS A 8 19.65 11.30 0.01
N GLY A 9 20.80 10.76 0.44
CA GLY A 9 20.84 9.69 1.44
C GLY A 9 20.20 10.05 2.78
N PHE A 10 20.48 11.26 3.32
CA PHE A 10 19.89 11.71 4.58
C PHE A 10 18.38 12.02 4.45
N ALA A 11 17.95 12.61 3.33
CA ALA A 11 16.55 12.85 3.04
C ALA A 11 15.75 11.54 2.84
N LEU A 12 16.34 10.56 2.17
CA LEU A 12 15.77 9.22 2.00
C LEU A 12 15.68 8.48 3.34
N MET A 13 16.72 8.53 4.18
CA MET A 13 16.68 7.94 5.52
C MET A 13 15.58 8.59 6.40
N GLY A 14 15.44 9.91 6.32
CA GLY A 14 14.40 10.66 7.05
C GLY A 14 12.98 10.32 6.59
N SER A 15 12.76 10.17 5.28
CA SER A 15 11.45 9.77 4.73
C SER A 15 11.13 8.30 5.04
N MET A 16 12.10 7.39 4.95
CA MET A 16 11.94 5.99 5.35
C MET A 16 11.55 5.87 6.83
N PHE A 17 12.20 6.63 7.70
CA PHE A 17 11.84 6.71 9.13
C PHE A 17 10.41 7.23 9.35
N TYR A 18 9.97 8.23 8.58
CA TYR A 18 8.60 8.74 8.64
C TYR A 18 7.57 7.66 8.28
N PHE A 19 7.80 6.92 7.20
CA PHE A 19 6.87 5.86 6.77
C PHE A 19 6.85 4.68 7.75
N ALA A 20 7.99 4.33 8.34
CA ALA A 20 8.07 3.26 9.33
C ALA A 20 7.25 3.60 10.59
N ASN A 21 7.42 4.81 11.13
CA ASN A 21 6.64 5.28 12.28
C ASN A 21 5.14 5.38 11.95
N ALA A 22 4.78 5.84 10.75
CA ALA A 22 3.39 5.89 10.31
C ALA A 22 2.77 4.48 10.26
N ALA A 23 3.50 3.48 9.76
CA ALA A 23 3.04 2.09 9.74
C ALA A 23 2.79 1.55 11.16
N GLU A 24 3.68 1.87 12.11
CA GLU A 24 3.52 1.47 13.52
C GLU A 24 2.28 2.11 14.16
N CYS A 25 2.06 3.42 13.95
CA CYS A 25 0.85 4.10 14.41
C CYS A 25 -0.43 3.45 13.87
N TYR A 26 -0.45 3.06 12.59
CA TYR A 26 -1.59 2.35 12.01
C TYR A 26 -1.76 0.94 12.58
N SER A 27 -0.67 0.23 12.88
CA SER A 27 -0.73 -1.07 13.55
C SER A 27 -1.31 -0.97 14.95
N GLN A 28 -0.85 -0.02 15.76
CA GLN A 28 -1.42 0.23 17.09
C GLN A 28 -2.91 0.59 17.01
N PHE A 29 -3.32 1.36 15.98
CA PHE A 29 -4.72 1.69 15.76
C PHE A 29 -5.58 0.45 15.43
N ILE A 30 -5.06 -0.46 14.61
CA ILE A 30 -5.73 -1.72 14.25
C ILE A 30 -5.80 -2.66 15.45
N GLU A 31 -4.69 -2.87 16.15
CA GLU A 31 -4.61 -3.74 17.33
C GLU A 31 -5.42 -3.24 18.51
N GLY A 32 -5.53 -1.91 18.67
CA GLY A 32 -6.38 -1.27 19.67
C GLY A 32 -7.88 -1.53 19.46
N GLY A 33 -8.28 -2.14 18.34
CA GLY A 33 -9.65 -2.59 18.10
C GLY A 33 -10.65 -1.47 17.89
N THR A 34 -10.18 -0.23 17.71
CA THR A 34 -11.03 0.96 17.70
C THR A 34 -11.93 1.01 16.46
N MET A 35 -11.48 0.50 15.31
CA MET A 35 -12.28 0.42 14.08
C MET A 35 -11.63 -0.44 12.97
N VAL A 36 -12.42 -1.32 12.32
CA VAL A 36 -12.03 -2.00 11.07
C VAL A 36 -12.38 -1.10 9.90
N SER A 37 -11.40 -0.40 9.34
CA SER A 37 -11.59 0.53 8.22
C SER A 37 -10.67 0.19 7.06
N PRO A 38 -11.19 0.03 5.83
CA PRO A 38 -10.38 -0.33 4.67
C PRO A 38 -9.33 0.77 4.38
N THR A 39 -9.63 2.02 4.70
CA THR A 39 -8.72 3.16 4.54
C THR A 39 -7.48 3.04 5.41
N VAL A 40 -7.59 2.49 6.62
CA VAL A 40 -6.44 2.32 7.52
C VAL A 40 -5.48 1.27 6.96
N TYR A 41 -6.01 0.12 6.54
CA TYR A 41 -5.22 -0.92 5.88
C TYR A 41 -4.57 -0.40 4.59
N ALA A 42 -5.30 0.33 3.75
CA ALA A 42 -4.73 0.90 2.52
C ALA A 42 -3.57 1.89 2.80
N ARG A 43 -3.70 2.73 3.83
CA ARG A 43 -2.64 3.67 4.23
C ARG A 43 -1.41 2.94 4.79
N ARG A 44 -1.62 1.91 5.61
CA ARG A 44 -0.53 1.08 6.14
C ARG A 44 0.17 0.29 5.03
N SER A 45 -0.59 -0.23 4.06
CA SER A 45 -0.07 -0.85 2.84
C SER A 45 0.88 0.07 2.08
N LEU A 46 0.48 1.34 1.88
CA LEU A 46 1.34 2.33 1.24
C LEU A 46 2.63 2.59 2.04
N CYS A 47 2.54 2.68 3.37
CA CYS A 47 3.72 2.83 4.22
C CYS A 47 4.66 1.62 4.11
N HIS A 48 4.13 0.40 3.98
CA HIS A 48 4.92 -0.79 3.75
C HIS A 48 5.61 -0.79 2.37
N LEU A 49 4.92 -0.36 1.32
CA LEU A 49 5.53 -0.20 -0.03
C LEU A 49 6.71 0.77 -0.01
N MET A 50 6.58 1.90 0.70
CA MET A 50 7.65 2.92 0.80
C MET A 50 8.85 2.50 1.67
N ASN A 51 8.72 1.38 2.38
CA ASN A 51 9.78 0.80 3.23
C ASN A 51 10.29 -0.54 2.69
N ASP A 52 10.08 -0.82 1.40
CA ASP A 52 10.50 -2.08 0.76
C ASP A 52 9.95 -3.35 1.45
N LYS A 53 8.71 -3.26 1.96
CA LYS A 53 7.97 -4.38 2.58
C LYS A 53 6.75 -4.78 1.75
N PRO A 54 6.93 -5.25 0.51
CA PRO A 54 5.81 -5.47 -0.41
C PRO A 54 4.89 -6.64 0.02
N GLN A 55 5.39 -7.62 0.77
CA GLN A 55 4.56 -8.73 1.27
C GLN A 55 3.55 -8.25 2.33
N GLU A 56 3.99 -7.44 3.28
CA GLU A 56 3.13 -6.81 4.29
C GLU A 56 2.14 -5.85 3.64
N ALA A 57 2.61 -5.09 2.64
CA ALA A 57 1.73 -4.22 1.86
C ALA A 57 0.62 -5.00 1.16
N LEU A 58 0.95 -6.15 0.55
CA LEU A 58 -0.03 -7.01 -0.10
C LEU A 58 -1.07 -7.54 0.88
N ASN A 59 -0.65 -8.02 2.05
CA ASN A 59 -1.56 -8.49 3.09
C ASN A 59 -2.57 -7.41 3.49
N ASP A 60 -2.09 -6.18 3.71
CA ASP A 60 -2.94 -5.05 4.05
C ASP A 60 -3.90 -4.67 2.92
N ALA A 61 -3.43 -4.66 1.67
CA ALA A 61 -4.26 -4.37 0.51
C ALA A 61 -5.36 -5.44 0.32
N MET A 62 -5.06 -6.71 0.61
CA MET A 62 -6.06 -7.79 0.62
C MET A 62 -7.08 -7.62 1.75
N GLN A 63 -6.65 -7.24 2.96
CA GLN A 63 -7.59 -6.93 4.06
C GLN A 63 -8.50 -5.76 3.71
N ALA A 64 -7.96 -4.69 3.11
CA ALA A 64 -8.77 -3.57 2.64
C ALA A 64 -9.83 -4.01 1.61
N GLN A 65 -9.48 -4.91 0.70
CA GLN A 65 -10.41 -5.50 -0.28
C GLN A 65 -11.49 -6.37 0.39
N VAL A 66 -11.13 -7.16 1.40
CA VAL A 66 -12.12 -7.97 2.16
C VAL A 66 -13.15 -7.07 2.84
N ILE A 67 -12.70 -5.96 3.43
CA ILE A 67 -13.59 -5.00 4.11
C ILE A 67 -14.43 -4.22 3.10
N SER A 68 -13.87 -3.88 1.93
CA SER A 68 -14.58 -3.14 0.88
C SER A 68 -14.35 -3.77 -0.50
N PRO A 69 -15.16 -4.78 -0.88
CA PRO A 69 -14.95 -5.54 -2.12
C PRO A 69 -15.10 -4.74 -3.42
N ALA A 70 -15.77 -3.59 -3.39
CA ALA A 70 -15.95 -2.74 -4.55
C ALA A 70 -14.89 -1.63 -4.68
N TRP A 71 -13.86 -1.62 -3.81
CA TRP A 71 -12.93 -0.52 -3.71
C TRP A 71 -11.69 -0.72 -4.60
N HIS A 72 -11.75 -0.18 -5.82
CA HIS A 72 -10.66 -0.16 -6.81
C HIS A 72 -9.28 0.23 -6.26
N ILE A 73 -9.20 1.12 -5.26
CA ILE A 73 -7.91 1.50 -4.64
C ILE A 73 -7.19 0.29 -4.02
N ALA A 74 -7.93 -0.63 -3.38
CA ALA A 74 -7.34 -1.82 -2.79
C ALA A 74 -6.74 -2.74 -3.88
N SER A 75 -7.41 -2.87 -5.03
CA SER A 75 -6.92 -3.66 -6.16
C SER A 75 -5.66 -3.03 -6.79
N TYR A 76 -5.61 -1.70 -6.89
CA TYR A 76 -4.40 -1.00 -7.35
C TYR A 76 -3.22 -1.18 -6.38
N LEU A 77 -3.44 -1.13 -5.07
CA LEU A 77 -2.39 -1.40 -4.08
C LEU A 77 -1.88 -2.85 -4.16
N GLN A 78 -2.76 -3.82 -4.38
CA GLN A 78 -2.35 -5.22 -4.62
C GLN A 78 -1.46 -5.31 -5.86
N ALA A 79 -1.83 -4.65 -6.96
CA ALA A 79 -1.01 -4.66 -8.17
C ALA A 79 0.40 -4.12 -7.96
N VAL A 80 0.53 -2.99 -7.25
CA VAL A 80 1.84 -2.40 -6.96
C VAL A 80 2.68 -3.33 -6.07
N ALA A 81 2.07 -3.92 -5.04
CA ALA A 81 2.75 -4.86 -4.15
C ALA A 81 3.19 -6.14 -4.88
N LEU A 82 2.34 -6.69 -5.75
CA LEU A 82 2.64 -7.88 -6.55
C LEU A 82 3.76 -7.62 -7.56
N SER A 83 3.77 -6.46 -8.22
CA SER A 83 4.87 -6.09 -9.12
C SER A 83 6.19 -5.91 -8.36
N ALA A 84 6.16 -5.30 -7.16
CA ALA A 84 7.34 -5.21 -6.29
C ALA A 84 7.84 -6.60 -5.81
N LEU A 85 6.98 -7.62 -5.76
CA LEU A 85 7.34 -9.02 -5.49
C LEU A 85 7.78 -9.79 -6.74
N GLY A 86 7.73 -9.20 -7.94
CA GLY A 86 8.02 -9.86 -9.21
C GLY A 86 6.90 -10.78 -9.71
N GLN A 87 5.71 -10.71 -9.11
CA GLN A 87 4.51 -11.47 -9.50
C GLN A 87 3.72 -10.72 -10.57
N GLU A 88 4.32 -10.56 -11.75
CA GLU A 88 3.79 -9.71 -12.80
C GLU A 88 2.40 -10.16 -13.31
N ASN A 89 2.16 -11.46 -13.46
CA ASN A 89 0.87 -11.95 -13.96
C ASN A 89 -0.29 -11.56 -13.02
N GLU A 90 -0.09 -11.74 -11.73
CA GLU A 90 -1.02 -11.40 -10.68
C GLU A 90 -1.19 -9.87 -10.56
N ALA A 91 -0.11 -9.10 -10.74
CA ALA A 91 -0.18 -7.64 -10.77
C ALA A 91 -1.05 -7.14 -11.92
N HIS A 92 -0.89 -7.70 -13.13
CA HIS A 92 -1.71 -7.35 -14.29
C HIS A 92 -3.19 -7.72 -14.09
N ALA A 93 -3.46 -8.87 -13.45
CA ALA A 93 -4.82 -9.26 -13.10
C ALA A 93 -5.46 -8.25 -12.11
N ALA A 94 -4.74 -7.87 -11.06
CA ALA A 94 -5.20 -6.91 -10.06
C ALA A 94 -5.44 -5.51 -10.66
N LEU A 95 -4.60 -5.06 -11.61
CA LEU A 95 -4.82 -3.81 -12.36
C LEU A 95 -6.12 -3.85 -13.17
N LYS A 96 -6.36 -4.97 -13.87
CA LYS A 96 -7.59 -5.15 -14.65
C LYS A 96 -8.82 -5.10 -13.76
N ASP A 97 -8.77 -5.77 -12.61
CA ASP A 97 -9.86 -5.76 -11.63
C ASP A 97 -10.12 -4.36 -11.07
N GLY A 98 -9.06 -3.63 -10.69
CA GLY A 98 -9.16 -2.24 -10.24
C GLY A 98 -9.81 -1.32 -11.28
N SER A 99 -9.39 -1.42 -12.54
CA SER A 99 -9.94 -0.63 -13.64
C SER A 99 -11.42 -0.95 -13.91
N MET A 100 -11.82 -2.23 -13.82
CA MET A 100 -13.21 -2.64 -13.94
C MET A 100 -14.08 -2.08 -12.80
N LEU A 101 -13.59 -2.12 -11.55
CA LEU A 101 -14.28 -1.58 -10.39
C LEU A 101 -14.44 -0.05 -10.47
N GLU A 102 -13.39 0.64 -10.89
CA GLU A 102 -13.41 2.10 -11.08
C GLU A 102 -14.41 2.51 -12.16
N SER A 103 -14.43 1.79 -13.29
CA SER A 103 -15.37 2.03 -14.39
C SER A 103 -16.82 1.87 -13.92
N LYS A 104 -17.11 0.82 -13.12
CA LYS A 104 -18.45 0.61 -12.54
C LYS A 104 -18.85 1.74 -11.58
N ARG A 105 -17.92 2.26 -10.78
CA ARG A 105 -18.18 3.39 -9.88
C ARG A 105 -18.51 4.67 -10.65
N ASN A 106 -17.79 4.95 -11.73
CA ASN A 106 -17.95 6.19 -12.50
C ASN A 106 -19.18 6.16 -13.44
N ALA A 107 -19.78 4.99 -13.64
CA ALA A 107 -21.02 4.82 -14.40
C ALA A 107 -22.30 4.98 -13.56
N LEU A 108 -22.16 5.17 -12.24
CA LEU A 108 -23.22 5.51 -11.30
C LEU A 108 -23.33 7.02 -11.14
#